data_AF-A0A970BRY3-F1
#
_entry.id   AF-A0A970BRY3-F1
#
_cell.length_a   1.000
_cell.length_b   1.000
_cell.length_c   1.000
_cell.angle_alpha   90.00
_cell.angle_beta   90.00
_cell.angle_gamma   90.00
#
_symmetry.space_group_name_H-M   'P 1'
#
loop_
_entity.id
_entity.type
_entity.pdbx_description
1 polymer ?
#
loop_
_entity_poly.entity_id
_entity_poly.type
_entity_poly.pdbx_seq_one_letter_code
_entity_poly.pdbx_strand_id
1 'polypeptide(L)'
;MPSARPIESTRDELIVDIDYAAELNYRHRKLYQLLRLVFGFAFIASGSTVLATLQLGTGTQVGLSVVVTVLGILSVMIDPGSKAEQHHQLRQRYLALRKEVAGLEASEIESRLQDLYADSLYVVRSLELPAWNSNLCRHGREDALRPLTRFQRLMGWLT
;
A
#
# COMPACT_ATOMS: atom_id res chain seq x y z
N MET A 1 15.96 -5.68 -9.01
CA MET A 1 15.67 -6.29 -10.32
C MET A 1 16.10 -7.74 -10.25
N PRO A 2 15.18 -8.70 -10.10
CA PRO A 2 15.52 -10.10 -10.32
C PRO A 2 15.60 -10.36 -11.84
N SER A 3 16.60 -11.15 -12.19
CA SER A 3 17.01 -11.59 -13.54
C SER A 3 15.86 -12.14 -14.38
N ALA A 4 15.84 -11.75 -15.67
CA ALA A 4 15.12 -12.45 -16.71
C ALA A 4 15.57 -13.93 -16.76
N ARG A 5 14.65 -14.85 -16.48
CA ARG A 5 14.77 -16.25 -16.85
C ARG A 5 13.52 -16.61 -17.67
N PRO A 6 13.64 -17.18 -18.88
CA PRO A 6 12.50 -17.81 -19.54
C PRO A 6 12.32 -19.17 -18.86
N ILE A 7 11.58 -19.18 -17.75
CA ILE A 7 11.08 -20.40 -17.14
C ILE A 7 9.58 -20.24 -17.24
N GLU A 8 8.94 -21.12 -17.98
CA GLU A 8 7.50 -21.28 -17.96
C GLU A 8 7.08 -21.37 -16.49
N SER A 9 6.50 -20.29 -15.96
CA SER A 9 6.22 -20.19 -14.53
C SER A 9 5.18 -21.24 -14.21
N THR A 10 5.44 -22.05 -13.19
CA THR A 10 4.49 -23.11 -12.85
C THR A 10 3.19 -22.46 -12.38
N ARG A 11 2.04 -23.07 -12.68
CA ARG A 11 0.72 -22.56 -12.27
C ARG A 11 0.66 -22.16 -10.79
N ASP A 12 1.31 -22.94 -9.92
CA ASP A 12 1.40 -22.65 -8.49
C ASP A 12 2.19 -21.38 -8.17
N GLU A 13 3.25 -21.09 -8.92
CA GLU A 13 4.03 -19.85 -8.77
C GLU A 13 3.19 -18.64 -9.18
N LEU A 14 2.46 -18.75 -10.28
CA LEU A 14 1.55 -17.69 -10.73
C LEU A 14 0.43 -17.40 -9.72
N ILE A 15 -0.10 -18.45 -9.06
CA ILE A 15 -1.08 -18.27 -7.97
C ILE A 15 -0.47 -17.50 -6.80
N VAL A 16 0.75 -17.88 -6.39
CA VAL A 16 1.47 -17.19 -5.30
C VAL A 16 1.72 -15.72 -5.65
N ASP A 17 2.07 -15.42 -6.90
CA ASP A 17 2.30 -14.05 -7.38
C ASP A 17 1.02 -13.21 -7.42
N ILE A 18 -0.11 -13.79 -7.86
CA ILE A 18 -1.42 -13.14 -7.81
C ILE A 18 -1.81 -12.81 -6.36
N ASP A 19 -1.68 -13.79 -5.45
CA ASP A 19 -2.05 -13.62 -4.05
C ASP A 19 -1.12 -12.63 -3.34
N TYR A 20 0.17 -12.61 -3.70
CA TYR A 20 1.12 -11.59 -3.27
C TYR A 20 0.71 -10.19 -3.74
N ALA A 21 0.41 -10.02 -5.03
CA ALA A 21 0.02 -8.73 -5.60
C ALA A 21 -1.29 -8.21 -4.96
N ALA A 22 -2.25 -9.10 -4.71
CA ALA A 22 -3.49 -8.75 -4.03
C ALA A 22 -3.26 -8.30 -2.57
N GLU A 23 -2.37 -8.98 -1.84
CA GLU A 23 -1.99 -8.64 -0.46
C GLU A 23 -1.20 -7.31 -0.39
N LEU A 24 -0.30 -7.09 -1.35
CA LEU A 24 0.46 -5.85 -1.45
C LEU A 24 -0.47 -4.65 -1.63
N ASN A 25 -1.44 -4.74 -2.55
CA ASN A 25 -2.44 -3.69 -2.78
C ASN A 25 -3.34 -3.48 -1.56
N TYR A 26 -3.69 -4.54 -0.83
CA TYR A 26 -4.44 -4.43 0.42
C TYR A 26 -3.70 -3.59 1.47
N ARG A 27 -2.40 -3.83 1.66
CA ARG A 27 -1.57 -3.08 2.62
C ARG A 27 -1.40 -1.62 2.21
N HIS A 28 -1.23 -1.35 0.91
CA HIS A 28 -1.21 0.01 0.39
C HIS A 28 -2.51 0.77 0.66
N ARG A 29 -3.66 0.13 0.42
CA ARG A 29 -4.97 0.73 0.74
C ARG A 29 -5.05 1.14 2.21
N LYS A 30 -4.64 0.26 3.13
CA LYS A 30 -4.63 0.57 4.57
C LYS A 30 -3.68 1.71 4.91
N LEU A 31 -2.48 1.72 4.34
CA LEU A 31 -1.52 2.81 4.54
C LEU A 31 -2.12 4.16 4.13
N TYR A 32 -2.72 4.23 2.94
CA TYR A 32 -3.32 5.48 2.46
C TYR A 32 -4.57 5.87 3.26
N GLN A 33 -5.38 4.90 3.72
CA GLN A 33 -6.48 5.18 4.65
C GLN A 33 -5.99 5.75 5.99
N LEU A 34 -4.91 5.19 6.54
CA LEU A 34 -4.26 5.72 7.74
C LEU A 34 -3.73 7.14 7.49
N LEU A 35 -3.08 7.38 6.36
CA LEU A 35 -2.55 8.69 6.00
C LEU A 35 -3.67 9.73 5.86
N ARG A 36 -4.80 9.35 5.25
CA ARG A 36 -6.01 10.19 5.19
C ARG A 36 -6.53 10.53 6.58
N LEU A 37 -6.55 9.56 7.49
CA LEU A 37 -6.98 9.78 8.88
C LEU A 37 -6.02 10.74 9.61
N VAL A 38 -4.70 10.55 9.44
CA VAL A 38 -3.68 11.44 10.04
C VAL A 38 -3.81 12.87 9.54
N PHE A 39 -3.95 13.08 8.23
CA PHE A 39 -4.16 14.42 7.68
C PHE A 39 -5.49 15.02 8.14
N GLY A 40 -6.58 14.24 8.12
CA GLY A 40 -7.88 14.70 8.61
C GLY A 40 -7.83 15.12 10.08
N PHE A 41 -7.16 14.34 10.93
CA PHE A 41 -6.97 14.67 12.34
C PHE A 41 -6.12 15.92 12.52
N ALA A 42 -5.01 16.06 11.78
CA ALA A 42 -4.18 17.26 11.83
C ALA A 42 -4.96 18.53 11.45
N PHE A 43 -5.85 18.45 10.45
CA PHE A 43 -6.73 19.54 10.07
C PHE A 43 -7.73 19.89 11.17
N ILE A 44 -8.38 18.91 11.79
CA ILE A 44 -9.33 19.16 12.89
C ILE A 44 -8.61 19.79 14.09
N ALA A 45 -7.45 19.24 14.48
CA ALA A 45 -6.63 19.76 15.56
C ALA A 45 -6.14 21.19 15.29
N SER A 46 -5.87 21.54 14.03
CA SER A 46 -5.50 22.90 13.64
C SER A 46 -6.64 23.90 13.87
N GLY A 47 -7.89 23.51 13.56
CA GLY A 47 -9.05 24.36 13.83
C GLY A 47 -9.24 24.63 15.32
N SER A 48 -8.99 23.62 16.17
CA SER A 48 -9.06 23.79 17.63
C SER A 48 -7.95 24.68 18.20
N THR A 49 -6.76 24.66 17.61
CA THR A 49 -5.63 25.50 18.07
C THR A 49 -5.81 26.96 17.68
N VAL A 50 -6.42 27.27 16.52
CA VAL A 50 -6.77 28.65 16.15
C VAL A 50 -7.63 29.34 17.24
N LEU A 51 -8.59 28.61 17.82
CA LEU A 51 -9.44 29.13 18.90
C LEU A 51 -8.66 29.35 20.21
N ALA A 52 -7.73 28.45 20.54
CA ALA A 52 -6.88 28.58 21.73
C ALA A 52 -5.82 29.69 21.59
N THR A 53 -5.36 29.95 20.37
CA THR A 53 -4.34 30.97 20.10
C THR A 53 -4.84 32.41 20.24
N LEU A 54 -6.15 32.66 20.26
CA LEU A 54 -6.69 33.99 20.59
C LEU A 54 -6.25 34.51 21.98
N GLN A 55 -5.66 33.65 22.83
CA GLN A 55 -5.19 34.00 24.18
C GLN A 55 -3.66 33.90 24.39
N LEU A 56 -2.88 33.41 23.42
CA LEU A 56 -1.43 33.17 23.57
C LEU A 56 -0.65 33.99 22.54
N GLY A 57 0.48 34.61 22.95
CA GLY A 57 1.25 35.56 22.12
C GLY A 57 1.73 35.06 20.74
N THR A 58 2.16 36.01 19.90
CA THR A 58 2.27 35.91 18.43
C THR A 58 3.29 34.92 17.87
N GLY A 59 4.33 34.51 18.61
CA GLY A 59 5.45 33.73 18.08
C GLY A 59 5.17 32.23 17.83
N THR A 60 4.46 31.57 18.75
CA THR A 60 4.15 30.12 18.64
C THR A 60 3.05 29.82 17.62
N GLN A 61 2.20 30.82 17.33
CA GLN A 61 1.10 30.70 16.38
C GLN A 61 1.60 30.55 14.93
N VAL A 62 2.64 31.29 14.56
CA VAL A 62 3.20 31.30 13.20
C VAL A 62 3.86 29.96 12.86
N GLY A 63 4.56 29.34 13.82
CA GLY A 63 5.16 28.02 13.60
C GLY A 63 4.11 26.93 13.36
N LEU A 64 3.02 26.95 14.14
CA LEU A 64 1.96 25.95 14.02
C LEU A 64 1.16 26.11 12.72
N SER A 65 0.86 27.34 12.30
CA SER A 65 0.15 27.59 11.04
C SER A 65 0.95 27.12 9.82
N VAL A 66 2.27 27.33 9.79
CA VAL A 66 3.14 26.83 8.72
C VAL A 66 3.09 25.30 8.64
N VAL A 67 3.18 24.60 9.78
CA VAL A 67 3.12 23.12 9.79
C VAL A 67 1.77 22.63 9.25
N VAL A 68 0.66 23.24 9.65
CA VAL A 68 -0.68 22.89 9.18
C VAL A 68 -0.81 23.15 7.68
N THR A 69 -0.33 24.28 7.19
CA THR A 69 -0.33 24.60 5.75
C THR A 69 0.47 23.57 4.96
N VAL A 70 1.67 23.19 5.42
CA VAL A 70 2.49 22.15 4.77
C VAL A 70 1.77 20.81 4.75
N LEU A 71 1.17 20.38 5.86
CA LEU A 71 0.39 19.15 5.91
C LEU A 71 -0.82 19.19 4.97
N GLY A 72 -1.45 20.35 4.82
CA GLY A 72 -2.54 20.55 3.87
C GLY A 72 -2.11 20.40 2.42
N ILE A 73 -0.99 21.03 2.05
CA ILE A 73 -0.39 20.89 0.71
C ILE A 73 -0.03 19.44 0.45
N LEU A 74 0.62 18.75 1.41
CA LEU A 74 0.97 17.34 1.28
C LEU A 74 -0.27 16.45 1.13
N SER A 75 -1.35 16.73 1.85
CA SER A 75 -2.61 15.98 1.72
C SER A 75 -3.20 16.10 0.32
N VAL A 76 -3.16 17.29 -0.28
CA VAL A 76 -3.66 17.53 -1.64
C VAL A 76 -2.73 16.89 -2.68
N MET A 77 -1.41 17.02 -2.52
CA MET A 77 -0.44 16.46 -3.46
C MET A 77 -0.40 14.93 -3.45
N ILE A 78 -0.52 14.31 -2.27
CA ILE A 78 -0.47 12.86 -2.15
C ILE A 78 -1.81 12.25 -2.56
N ASP A 79 -2.93 12.94 -2.30
CA ASP A 79 -4.30 12.46 -2.49
C ASP A 79 -4.46 11.00 -2.02
N PRO A 80 -4.33 10.75 -0.71
CA PRO A 80 -4.40 9.40 -0.17
C PRO A 80 -5.76 8.73 -0.41
N GLY A 81 -6.83 9.53 -0.57
CA GLY A 81 -8.16 9.01 -0.88
C GLY A 81 -8.18 8.34 -2.25
N SER A 82 -7.75 9.06 -3.29
CA SER A 82 -7.68 8.53 -4.65
C SER A 82 -6.72 7.34 -4.75
N LYS A 83 -5.52 7.43 -4.15
CA LYS A 83 -4.56 6.32 -4.15
C LYS A 83 -5.09 5.07 -3.45
N ALA A 84 -5.79 5.22 -2.32
CA ALA A 84 -6.40 4.07 -1.63
C ALA A 84 -7.44 3.37 -2.52
N GLU A 85 -8.21 4.14 -3.29
CA GLU A 85 -9.22 3.61 -4.21
C GLU A 85 -8.58 2.93 -5.42
N GLN A 86 -7.55 3.51 -6.02
CA GLN A 86 -6.80 2.88 -7.12
C GLN A 86 -6.23 1.51 -6.70
N HIS A 87 -5.60 1.42 -5.52
CA HIS A 87 -5.14 0.14 -4.97
C HIS A 87 -6.30 -0.82 -4.65
N HIS A 88 -7.47 -0.30 -4.25
CA HIS A 88 -8.64 -1.13 -4.03
C HIS A 88 -9.12 -1.78 -5.32
N GLN A 89 -9.24 -1.00 -6.40
CA GLN A 89 -9.66 -1.47 -7.71
C GLN A 89 -8.66 -2.48 -8.28
N LEU A 90 -7.36 -2.17 -8.20
CA LEU A 90 -6.32 -3.09 -8.68
C LEU A 90 -6.34 -4.42 -7.91
N ARG A 91 -6.54 -4.38 -6.58
CA ARG A 91 -6.75 -5.60 -5.77
C ARG A 91 -7.97 -6.39 -6.25
N GLN A 92 -9.10 -5.73 -6.56
CA GLN A 92 -10.29 -6.42 -7.04
C GLN A 92 -10.01 -7.16 -8.37
N ARG A 93 -9.21 -6.56 -9.26
CA ARG A 93 -8.81 -7.21 -10.52
C ARG A 93 -7.92 -8.43 -10.30
N TYR A 94 -6.94 -8.35 -9.40
CA TYR A 94 -6.14 -9.54 -9.02
C TYR A 94 -7.01 -10.65 -8.42
N LEU A 95 -7.96 -10.30 -7.54
CA LEU A 95 -8.88 -11.28 -6.96
C LEU A 95 -9.87 -11.85 -7.98
N ALA A 96 -10.26 -11.08 -9.00
CA ALA A 96 -11.07 -11.58 -10.11
C ALA A 96 -10.26 -12.61 -10.91
N LEU A 97 -9.02 -12.28 -11.30
CA LEU A 97 -8.12 -13.22 -11.95
C LEU A 97 -7.95 -14.49 -11.11
N ARG A 98 -7.72 -14.35 -9.79
CA ARG A 98 -7.56 -15.48 -8.85
C ARG A 98 -8.73 -16.46 -8.85
N LYS A 99 -9.97 -15.99 -9.05
CA LYS A 99 -11.18 -16.83 -9.14
C LYS A 99 -11.24 -17.61 -10.45
N GLU A 100 -10.74 -17.02 -11.52
CA GLU A 100 -10.77 -17.60 -12.87
C GLU A 100 -9.62 -18.60 -13.11
N VAL A 101 -8.54 -18.53 -12.32
CA VAL A 101 -7.36 -19.41 -12.42
C VAL A 101 -7.71 -20.90 -12.54
N ALA A 102 -8.80 -21.37 -11.92
CA ALA A 102 -9.20 -22.78 -11.96
C ALA A 102 -9.41 -23.31 -13.40
N GLY A 103 -9.89 -22.45 -14.31
CA GLY A 103 -10.22 -22.80 -15.70
C GLY A 103 -9.31 -22.18 -16.75
N LEU A 104 -8.16 -21.61 -16.36
CA LEU A 104 -7.20 -21.00 -17.28
C LEU A 104 -5.92 -21.85 -17.37
N GLU A 105 -5.33 -21.87 -18.56
CA GLU A 105 -4.00 -22.43 -18.78
C GLU A 105 -2.90 -21.51 -18.20
N ALA A 106 -1.73 -22.06 -17.88
CA ALA A 106 -0.64 -21.29 -17.26
C ALA A 106 -0.22 -20.08 -18.10
N SER A 107 -0.16 -20.23 -19.43
CA SER A 107 0.16 -19.15 -20.37
C SER A 107 -0.89 -18.04 -20.39
N GLU A 108 -2.17 -18.37 -20.25
CA GLU A 108 -3.25 -17.40 -20.18
C GLU A 108 -3.22 -16.61 -18.87
N ILE A 109 -2.90 -17.28 -17.75
CA ILE A 109 -2.71 -16.64 -16.45
C ILE A 109 -1.55 -15.65 -16.53
N GLU A 110 -0.42 -16.06 -17.09
CA GLU A 110 0.76 -15.20 -17.23
C GLU A 110 0.45 -13.97 -18.10
N SER A 111 -0.21 -14.15 -19.25
CA SER A 111 -0.61 -13.04 -20.12
C SER A 111 -1.48 -12.02 -19.38
N ARG A 112 -2.52 -12.48 -18.68
CA ARG A 112 -3.41 -11.60 -17.92
C ARG A 112 -2.71 -10.95 -16.74
N LEU A 113 -1.76 -11.65 -16.13
CA LEU A 113 -0.97 -11.10 -15.03
C LEU A 113 -0.04 -9.97 -15.52
N GLN A 114 0.56 -10.13 -16.70
CA GLN A 114 1.35 -9.06 -17.35
C GLN A 114 0.49 -7.83 -17.66
N ASP A 115 -0.74 -8.01 -18.14
CA ASP A 115 -1.67 -6.90 -18.37
C ASP A 115 -1.95 -6.13 -17.06
N LEU A 116 -2.08 -6.83 -15.93
CA LEU A 116 -2.25 -6.19 -14.62
C LEU A 116 -0.97 -5.50 -14.12
N TYR A 117 0.21 -6.01 -14.46
CA TYR A 117 1.47 -5.34 -14.14
C TYR A 117 1.71 -4.08 -14.99
N ALA A 118 1.20 -4.04 -16.21
CA ALA A 118 1.23 -2.84 -17.05
C ALA A 118 0.47 -1.67 -16.40
N ASP A 119 -0.62 -1.96 -15.67
CA ASP A 119 -1.41 -0.98 -14.92
C ASP A 119 -0.93 -0.80 -13.45
N SER A 120 0.35 -1.07 -13.20
CA SER A 120 0.90 -1.02 -11.85
C SER A 120 1.01 0.41 -11.30
N LEU A 121 0.58 0.56 -10.05
CA LEU A 121 0.69 1.81 -9.30
C LEU A 121 2.04 1.89 -8.58
N TYR A 122 2.44 3.09 -8.18
CA TYR A 122 3.64 3.28 -7.36
C TYR A 122 3.58 2.47 -6.06
N VAL A 123 4.58 1.63 -5.85
CA VAL A 123 4.71 0.75 -4.69
C VAL A 123 5.68 1.33 -3.67
N VAL A 124 5.23 1.40 -2.42
CA VAL A 124 6.08 1.70 -1.27
C VAL A 124 6.88 0.44 -0.91
N ARG A 125 8.17 0.43 -1.24
CA ARG A 125 9.09 -0.71 -1.04
C ARG A 125 9.09 -1.30 0.36
N SER A 126 8.81 -0.49 1.40
CA SER A 126 8.74 -1.00 2.78
C SER A 126 7.56 -1.93 3.05
N LEU A 127 6.55 -1.98 2.16
CA LEU A 127 5.41 -2.89 2.26
C LEU A 127 5.59 -4.20 1.50
N GLU A 128 6.55 -4.27 0.56
CA GLU A 128 6.80 -5.47 -0.25
C GLU A 128 7.17 -6.68 0.61
N LEU A 129 8.15 -6.53 1.50
CA LEU A 129 8.61 -7.63 2.35
C LEU A 129 7.56 -8.10 3.38
N PRO A 130 6.84 -7.21 4.08
CA PRO A 130 5.70 -7.61 4.91
C PRO A 130 4.60 -8.33 4.13
N ALA A 131 4.25 -7.85 2.93
CA ALA A 131 3.26 -8.51 2.07
C ALA A 131 3.75 -9.89 1.64
N TRP A 132 5.02 -10.00 1.23
CA TRP A 132 5.65 -11.24 0.81
C TRP A 132 5.64 -12.29 1.92
N ASN A 133 6.13 -11.92 3.11
CA ASN A 133 6.14 -12.81 4.27
C ASN A 133 4.73 -13.25 4.66
N SER A 134 3.77 -12.32 4.66
CA SER A 134 2.37 -12.65 4.96
C SER A 134 1.77 -13.61 3.93
N ASN A 135 2.14 -13.47 2.65
CA ASN A 135 1.69 -14.36 1.59
C ASN A 135 2.32 -15.76 1.73
N LEU A 136 3.61 -15.84 2.02
CA LEU A 136 4.31 -17.11 2.24
C LEU A 136 3.75 -17.87 3.45
N CYS A 137 3.46 -17.18 4.56
CA CYS A 137 2.80 -17.78 5.72
C CYS A 137 1.44 -18.41 5.35
N ARG A 138 0.63 -17.75 4.50
CA ARG A 138 -0.66 -18.31 4.04
C ARG A 138 -0.50 -19.57 3.19
N HIS A 139 0.65 -19.72 2.52
CA HIS A 139 1.00 -20.89 1.73
C HIS A 139 1.81 -21.93 2.53
N GLY A 140 1.96 -21.76 3.85
CA GLY A 140 2.69 -22.69 4.72
C GLY A 140 4.21 -22.69 4.53
N ARG A 141 4.78 -21.68 3.85
CA ARG A 141 6.21 -21.57 3.56
C ARG A 141 6.93 -20.66 4.56
N GLU A 142 6.87 -21.03 5.84
CA GLU A 142 7.49 -20.26 6.93
C GLU A 142 9.04 -20.33 6.92
N ASP A 143 9.58 -21.36 6.28
CA ASP A 143 11.01 -21.58 6.05
C ASP A 143 11.62 -20.55 5.09
N ALA A 144 10.83 -20.00 4.18
CA ALA A 144 11.27 -19.03 3.17
C ALA A 144 11.06 -17.55 3.57
N LEU A 145 10.73 -17.28 4.84
CA LEU A 145 10.50 -15.92 5.33
C LEU A 145 11.78 -15.09 5.33
N ARG A 146 11.67 -13.84 4.88
CA ARG A 146 12.79 -12.90 4.86
C ARG A 146 12.82 -12.04 6.13
N PRO A 147 14.02 -11.73 6.66
CA PRO A 147 14.12 -10.86 7.83
C PRO A 147 13.59 -9.46 7.52
N LEU A 148 12.71 -8.96 8.39
CA LEU A 148 12.14 -7.62 8.28
C LEU A 148 13.00 -6.60 9.05
N THR A 149 13.22 -5.44 8.45
CA THR A 149 13.78 -4.28 9.18
C THR A 149 12.79 -3.76 10.22
N ARG A 150 13.27 -2.98 11.21
CA ARG A 150 12.41 -2.38 12.25
C ARG A 150 11.28 -1.54 11.64
N PHE A 151 11.59 -0.77 10.61
CA PHE A 151 10.60 0.04 9.89
C PHE A 151 9.58 -0.82 9.13
N GLN A 152 10.02 -1.87 8.44
CA GLN A 152 9.11 -2.81 7.75
C GLN A 152 8.19 -3.55 8.72
N ARG A 153 8.69 -3.89 9.92
CA ARG A 153 7.87 -4.49 10.97
C ARG A 153 6.81 -3.52 11.48
N LEU A 154 7.17 -2.25 11.70
CA LEU A 154 6.22 -1.20 12.08
C LEU A 154 5.14 -1.03 11.00
N MET A 155 5.56 -0.89 9.73
CA MET A 155 4.63 -0.78 8.61
C MET A 155 3.73 -2.00 8.49
N GLY A 156 4.29 -3.21 8.63
CA GLY A 156 3.55 -4.45 8.57
C GLY A 156 2.57 -4.66 9.73
N TRP A 157 2.77 -3.97 10.86
CA TRP A 157 1.83 -3.93 11.98
C TRP A 157 0.75 -2.86 11.80
N LEU A 158 1.11 -1.71 11.22
CA LEU A 158 0.18 -0.61 10.94
C LEU A 158 -0.79 -0.90 9.78
N THR A 159 -0.39 -1.78 8.85
CA THR A 159 -1.19 -2.20 7.67
C THR A 159 -1.52 -3.68 7.75
#